data_AF-A0AAN1QDC5-F1
#
_entry.id   AF-A0AAN1QDC5-F1
#
_cell.length_a   1.000
_cell.length_b   1.000
_cell.length_c   1.000
_cell.angle_alpha   90.00
_cell.angle_beta   90.00
_cell.angle_gamma   90.00
#
_symmetry.space_group_name_H-M   'P 1'
#
loop_
_entity.id
_entity.type
_entity.pdbx_description
1 polymer ?
#
loop_
_entity_poly.entity_id
_entity_poly.type
_entity_poly.pdbx_seq_one_letter_code
_entity_poly.pdbx_strand_id
1 'polypeptide(L)'
;MTDKTRSVSIGSYLALAFAVVFFSGLLQSGEWYGVFDFTTLNGSFGTMVQSVSENGDGIKTAMTDMRGKGGNGARDGFLFALTLIPTVMFALGMINVLEHYGALEAARKLLTPLLRPLMGIPGNTGLALIASLQSTDAGAAMTRQLKDEGLITKRETDVFTMFQFSAGATIVNFFSSGAVLFTLTLADGSPAVSSSIGLAVIVMFAFKFVGANLFRVYLNMSEGKQTDNNTQQNLNTQEQAK
;
A
#
# COMPACT_ATOMS: atom_id res chain seq x y z
N MET A 1 -21.42 -22.87 -4.73
CA MET A 1 -21.13 -23.11 -3.30
C MET A 1 -21.28 -21.77 -2.61
N THR A 2 -22.16 -21.70 -1.62
CA THR A 2 -22.57 -20.47 -0.92
C THR A 2 -21.39 -19.93 -0.13
N ASP A 3 -20.75 -18.86 -0.62
CA ASP A 3 -19.64 -18.23 0.07
C ASP A 3 -20.20 -17.49 1.29
N LYS A 4 -20.14 -18.19 2.43
CA LYS A 4 -20.59 -17.70 3.73
C LYS A 4 -19.55 -16.66 4.12
N THR A 5 -19.80 -15.39 3.77
CA THR A 5 -19.05 -14.22 4.26
C THR A 5 -18.62 -14.47 5.69
N ARG A 6 -17.33 -14.78 5.88
CA ARG A 6 -16.80 -15.15 7.19
C ARG A 6 -17.10 -13.97 8.10
N SER A 7 -17.99 -14.15 9.08
CA SER A 7 -18.40 -13.06 9.95
C SER A 7 -17.16 -12.57 10.67
N VAL A 8 -16.72 -11.35 10.34
CA VAL A 8 -15.55 -10.73 10.96
C VAL A 8 -15.75 -10.76 12.47
N SER A 9 -14.90 -11.52 13.15
CA SER A 9 -14.98 -11.70 14.59
C SER A 9 -14.40 -10.49 15.32
N ILE A 10 -14.73 -10.34 16.60
CA ILE A 10 -14.11 -9.30 17.45
C ILE A 10 -12.58 -9.46 17.46
N GLY A 11 -12.08 -10.71 17.45
CA GLY A 11 -10.65 -11.00 17.37
C GLY A 11 -9.97 -10.43 16.13
N SER A 12 -10.68 -10.41 14.99
CA SER A 12 -10.17 -9.84 13.74
C SER A 12 -10.01 -8.32 13.81
N TYR A 13 -10.93 -7.62 14.49
CA TYR A 13 -10.79 -6.17 14.73
C TYR A 13 -9.71 -5.84 15.75
N LEU A 14 -9.54 -6.68 16.77
CA LEU A 14 -8.42 -6.55 17.72
C LEU A 14 -7.07 -6.75 17.04
N ALA A 15 -6.96 -7.76 16.16
CA ALA A 15 -5.76 -7.98 15.35
C ALA A 15 -5.46 -6.80 14.42
N LEU A 16 -6.49 -6.18 13.84
CA LEU A 16 -6.34 -4.96 13.05
C LEU A 16 -5.87 -3.76 13.90
N ALA A 17 -6.46 -3.55 15.08
CA ALA A 17 -6.04 -2.49 15.98
C ALA A 17 -4.58 -2.67 16.44
N PHE A 18 -4.21 -3.92 16.77
CA PHE A 18 -2.84 -4.27 17.05
C PHE A 18 -1.92 -3.99 15.87
N ALA A 19 -2.29 -4.38 14.64
CA ALA A 19 -1.52 -4.09 13.44
C ALA A 19 -1.27 -2.59 13.24
N VAL A 20 -2.31 -1.76 13.44
CA VAL A 20 -2.20 -0.30 13.32
C VAL A 20 -1.20 0.25 14.34
N VAL A 21 -1.31 -0.15 15.61
CA VAL A 21 -0.37 0.30 16.65
C VAL A 21 1.04 -0.20 16.37
N PHE A 22 1.18 -1.48 16.02
CA PHE A 22 2.45 -2.16 15.79
C PHE A 22 3.27 -1.54 14.65
N PHE A 23 2.64 -1.24 13.51
CA PHE A 23 3.33 -0.62 12.37
C PHE A 23 3.39 0.92 12.43
N SER A 24 2.77 1.56 13.43
CA SER A 24 2.68 3.04 13.48
C SER A 24 3.96 3.75 13.94
N GLY A 25 4.85 3.08 14.67
CA GLY A 25 5.98 3.73 15.34
C GLY A 25 5.63 4.45 16.64
N LEU A 26 4.35 4.48 17.05
CA LEU A 26 3.89 5.25 18.23
C LEU A 26 4.47 4.73 19.55
N LEU A 27 4.81 3.44 19.62
CA LEU A 27 5.32 2.78 20.83
C LEU A 27 6.83 2.57 20.78
N GLN A 28 7.53 3.20 19.82
CA GLN A 28 8.98 3.09 19.70
C GLN A 28 9.65 3.56 20.99
N SER A 29 10.27 2.62 21.72
CA SER A 29 10.90 2.90 23.00
C SER A 29 11.83 1.77 23.42
N GLY A 30 12.78 2.07 24.33
CA GLY A 30 13.57 1.04 25.02
C GLY A 30 12.86 0.39 26.20
N GLU A 31 11.61 0.78 26.46
CA GLU A 31 10.80 0.30 27.58
C GLU A 31 10.07 -1.01 27.21
N TRP A 32 9.48 -1.68 28.20
CA TRP A 32 8.80 -2.97 27.99
C TRP A 32 7.70 -2.93 26.92
N TYR A 33 7.01 -1.79 26.76
CA TYR A 33 5.94 -1.62 25.79
C TYR A 33 6.44 -1.47 24.35
N GLY A 34 7.74 -1.22 24.15
CA GLY A 34 8.40 -1.24 22.84
C GLY A 34 8.33 -2.60 22.15
N VAL A 35 8.02 -3.69 22.87
CA VAL A 35 7.74 -5.00 22.27
C VAL A 35 6.53 -4.97 21.32
N PHE A 36 5.62 -4.01 21.48
CA PHE A 36 4.47 -3.84 20.60
C PHE A 36 4.73 -2.87 19.46
N ASP A 37 5.99 -2.52 19.19
CA ASP A 37 6.40 -1.62 18.11
C ASP A 37 7.29 -2.35 17.10
N PHE A 38 6.94 -2.22 15.82
CA PHE A 38 7.67 -2.85 14.72
C PHE A 38 9.13 -2.36 14.66
N THR A 39 9.37 -1.06 14.77
CA THR A 39 10.70 -0.46 14.65
C THR A 39 11.62 -0.95 15.77
N THR A 40 11.09 -1.03 16.98
CA THR A 40 11.82 -1.50 18.17
C THR A 40 12.19 -2.98 18.05
N LEU A 41 11.25 -3.84 17.64
CA LEU A 41 11.53 -5.27 17.43
C LEU A 41 12.41 -5.55 16.22
N ASN A 42 12.28 -4.76 15.16
CA ASN A 42 13.11 -4.85 13.97
C ASN A 42 14.58 -4.55 14.28
N GLY A 43 14.83 -3.65 15.22
CA GLY A 43 16.17 -3.27 15.66
C GLY A 43 17.00 -2.62 14.56
N SER A 44 18.32 -2.65 14.73
CA SER A 44 19.30 -2.13 13.77
C SER A 44 20.15 -3.28 13.24
N PHE A 45 20.13 -3.48 11.92
CA PHE A 45 20.92 -4.51 11.26
C PHE A 45 22.13 -3.89 10.55
N GLY A 46 23.27 -4.57 10.63
CA GLY A 46 24.47 -4.15 9.92
C GLY A 46 25.29 -3.06 10.61
N THR A 47 25.12 -2.88 11.92
CA THR A 47 25.94 -1.95 12.69
C THR A 47 27.38 -2.47 12.84
N MET A 48 28.36 -1.63 12.56
CA MET A 48 29.80 -1.90 12.64
C MET A 48 30.51 -0.78 13.42
N VAL A 49 31.61 -1.11 14.08
CA VAL A 49 32.44 -0.10 14.78
C VAL A 49 33.20 0.70 13.74
N GLN A 50 32.95 2.01 13.70
CA GLN A 50 33.62 2.96 12.82
C GLN A 50 34.97 3.42 13.37
N SER A 51 34.99 3.77 14.66
CA SER A 51 36.20 4.22 15.33
C SER A 51 36.14 3.92 16.81
N VAL A 52 37.31 3.75 17.40
CA VAL A 52 37.49 3.54 18.83
C VAL A 52 38.34 4.70 19.34
N SER A 53 37.81 5.47 20.29
CA SER A 53 38.54 6.55 20.96
C SER A 53 38.64 6.22 22.44
N GLU A 54 39.84 6.21 22.96
CA GLU A 54 40.08 6.14 24.39
C GLU A 54 40.18 7.56 24.93
N ASN A 55 39.23 7.95 25.77
CA ASN A 55 39.32 9.16 26.58
C ASN A 55 39.35 8.73 28.05
N GLY A 56 39.81 9.60 28.96
CA GLY A 56 40.03 9.28 30.39
C GLY A 56 38.81 8.75 31.18
N ASP A 57 37.65 8.63 30.56
CA ASP A 57 36.40 8.06 31.09
C ASP A 57 36.03 6.69 30.47
N GLY A 58 36.92 6.09 29.65
CA GLY A 58 36.76 4.76 29.04
C GLY A 58 36.81 4.73 27.50
N ILE A 59 36.65 3.53 26.94
CA ILE A 59 36.64 3.28 25.49
C ILE A 59 35.29 3.71 24.91
N LYS A 60 35.28 4.75 24.06
CA LYS A 60 34.10 5.17 23.29
C LYS A 60 34.20 4.65 21.87
N THR A 61 33.20 3.88 21.44
CA THR A 61 33.07 3.40 20.06
C THR A 61 32.07 4.26 19.31
N ALA A 62 32.44 4.75 18.13
CA ALA A 62 31.48 5.29 17.16
C ALA A 62 30.98 4.14 16.29
N MET A 63 29.67 4.01 16.12
CA MET A 63 29.06 2.98 15.28
C MET A 63 28.69 3.58 13.91
N THR A 64 28.83 2.80 12.85
CA THR A 64 28.38 3.08 11.48
C THR A 64 27.66 1.85 10.94
N ASP A 65 26.85 1.96 9.89
CA ASP A 65 26.24 0.79 9.27
C ASP A 65 27.16 0.14 8.21
N MET A 66 26.73 -0.98 7.62
CA MET A 66 27.49 -1.74 6.61
C MET A 66 27.88 -0.93 5.37
N ARG A 67 27.24 0.22 5.19
CA ARG A 67 27.54 1.22 4.16
C ARG A 67 28.89 1.91 4.37
N GLY A 68 29.38 1.97 5.61
CA GLY A 68 30.59 2.70 5.98
C GLY A 68 30.45 4.22 5.75
N LYS A 69 31.57 4.95 5.75
CA LYS A 69 31.61 6.41 5.54
C LYS A 69 32.40 6.76 4.28
N GLY A 70 31.84 7.63 3.44
CA GLY A 70 32.53 8.24 2.30
C GLY A 70 32.35 7.57 0.93
N GLY A 71 31.48 6.55 0.81
CA GLY A 71 31.17 5.90 -0.46
C GLY A 71 29.78 6.27 -0.99
N ASN A 72 29.70 6.97 -2.12
CA ASN A 72 28.44 7.29 -2.81
C ASN A 72 28.47 6.64 -4.21
N GLY A 73 27.72 5.57 -4.43
CA GLY A 73 27.68 4.86 -5.72
C GLY A 73 26.95 3.51 -5.69
N ALA A 74 27.02 2.74 -6.77
CA ALA A 74 26.27 1.48 -6.91
C ALA A 74 26.57 0.44 -5.80
N ARG A 75 27.81 0.41 -5.29
CA ARG A 75 28.21 -0.47 -4.18
C ARG A 75 27.55 -0.09 -2.85
N ASP A 76 27.40 1.21 -2.59
CA ASP A 76 26.69 1.71 -1.41
C ASP A 76 25.19 1.38 -1.50
N GLY A 77 24.58 1.55 -2.67
CA GLY A 77 23.19 1.13 -2.92
C GLY A 77 22.97 -0.38 -2.72
N PHE A 78 23.93 -1.22 -3.12
CA PHE A 78 23.87 -2.68 -2.89
C PHE A 78 23.98 -3.04 -1.41
N LEU A 79 24.92 -2.42 -0.68
CA LEU A 79 25.06 -2.62 0.77
C LEU A 79 23.82 -2.14 1.52
N PHE A 80 23.26 -1.00 1.12
CA PHE A 80 22.00 -0.51 1.64
C PHE A 80 20.86 -1.53 1.40
N ALA A 81 20.74 -2.10 0.20
CA ALA A 81 19.70 -3.10 -0.10
C ALA A 81 19.82 -4.35 0.80
N LEU A 82 21.05 -4.79 1.10
CA LEU A 82 21.28 -5.88 2.06
C LEU A 82 20.77 -5.53 3.46
N THR A 83 20.85 -4.27 3.87
CA THR A 83 20.32 -3.85 5.19
C THR A 83 18.80 -3.88 5.28
N LEU A 84 18.07 -3.83 4.15
CA LEU A 84 16.61 -3.90 4.13
C LEU A 84 16.05 -5.32 4.23
N ILE A 85 16.82 -6.35 3.87
CA ILE A 85 16.33 -7.73 3.78
C ILE A 85 15.66 -8.19 5.09
N PRO A 86 16.28 -8.04 6.28
CA PRO A 86 15.68 -8.49 7.53
C PRO A 86 14.38 -7.75 7.85
N THR A 87 14.34 -6.44 7.60
CA THR A 87 13.16 -5.61 7.87
C THR A 87 11.98 -5.98 6.99
N VAL A 88 12.20 -6.20 5.71
CA VAL A 88 11.14 -6.63 4.79
C VAL A 88 10.65 -8.04 5.14
N MET A 89 11.57 -8.96 5.46
CA MET A 89 11.20 -10.32 5.87
C MET A 89 10.37 -10.31 7.17
N PHE A 90 10.76 -9.51 8.15
CA PHE A 90 10.02 -9.38 9.41
C PHE A 90 8.64 -8.76 9.19
N ALA A 91 8.54 -7.69 8.40
CA ALA A 91 7.26 -7.07 8.06
C ALA A 91 6.30 -8.05 7.38
N LEU A 92 6.78 -8.80 6.37
CA LEU A 92 5.98 -9.81 5.68
C LEU A 92 5.58 -10.97 6.60
N GLY A 93 6.47 -11.42 7.48
CA GLY A 93 6.16 -12.43 8.50
C GLY A 93 5.03 -11.98 9.42
N MET A 94 5.09 -10.74 9.91
CA MET A 94 4.05 -10.17 10.77
C MET A 94 2.72 -9.98 10.03
N ILE A 95 2.74 -9.54 8.76
CA ILE A 95 1.54 -9.44 7.93
C ILE A 95 0.86 -10.81 7.78
N ASN A 96 1.62 -11.88 7.52
CA ASN A 96 1.07 -13.24 7.40
C ASN A 96 0.42 -13.72 8.71
N VAL A 97 1.00 -13.39 9.87
CA VAL A 97 0.42 -13.69 11.18
C VAL A 97 -0.90 -12.92 11.37
N LEU A 98 -0.91 -11.62 11.06
CA LEU A 98 -2.10 -10.78 11.17
C LEU A 98 -3.22 -11.22 10.22
N GLU A 99 -2.86 -11.66 9.02
CA GLU A 99 -3.78 -12.27 8.06
C GLU A 99 -4.38 -13.56 8.60
N HIS A 100 -3.57 -14.43 9.23
CA HIS A 100 -4.07 -15.64 9.87
C HIS A 100 -5.13 -15.34 10.95
N TYR A 101 -4.94 -14.27 11.72
CA TYR A 101 -5.92 -13.80 12.72
C TYR A 101 -7.11 -13.02 12.15
N GLY A 102 -7.14 -12.80 10.83
CA GLY A 102 -8.25 -12.16 10.13
C GLY A 102 -8.22 -10.63 10.14
N ALA A 103 -7.08 -10.02 10.45
CA ALA A 103 -6.94 -8.55 10.43
C ALA A 103 -7.26 -7.96 9.06
N LEU A 104 -6.90 -8.67 7.98
CA LEU A 104 -7.18 -8.25 6.61
C LEU A 104 -8.68 -8.26 6.32
N GLU A 105 -9.43 -9.27 6.76
CA GLU A 105 -10.90 -9.33 6.65
C GLU A 105 -11.58 -8.19 7.41
N ALA A 106 -11.08 -7.86 8.61
CA ALA A 106 -11.57 -6.71 9.36
C ALA A 106 -11.29 -5.39 8.63
N ALA A 107 -10.08 -5.22 8.08
CA ALA A 107 -9.73 -4.07 7.27
C ALA A 107 -10.67 -3.95 6.05
N ARG A 108 -10.97 -5.06 5.35
CA ARG A 108 -11.92 -5.09 4.22
C ARG A 108 -13.32 -4.62 4.61
N LYS A 109 -13.84 -5.09 5.75
CA LYS A 109 -15.16 -4.67 6.24
C LYS A 109 -15.18 -3.19 6.63
N LEU A 110 -14.07 -2.66 7.14
CA LEU A 110 -13.92 -1.23 7.45
C LEU A 110 -13.73 -0.36 6.20
N LEU A 111 -13.13 -0.91 5.14
CA LEU A 111 -12.99 -0.23 3.85
C LEU A 111 -14.32 -0.20 3.05
N THR A 112 -15.19 -1.19 3.21
CA THR A 112 -16.51 -1.26 2.55
C THR A 112 -17.34 0.04 2.58
N PRO A 113 -17.58 0.69 3.74
CA PRO A 113 -18.32 1.95 3.82
C PRO A 113 -17.56 3.16 3.25
N LEU A 114 -16.24 3.06 3.08
CA LEU A 114 -15.38 4.10 2.53
C LEU A 114 -15.32 4.04 1.00
N LEU A 115 -15.24 2.84 0.42
CA LEU A 115 -15.08 2.63 -1.02
C LEU A 115 -16.33 3.02 -1.83
N ARG A 116 -17.52 2.85 -1.25
CA ARG A 116 -18.80 3.17 -1.90
C ARG A 116 -18.97 4.67 -2.20
N PRO A 117 -18.78 5.60 -1.24
CA PRO A 117 -18.83 7.03 -1.53
C PRO A 117 -17.64 7.52 -2.36
N LEU A 118 -16.42 7.00 -2.13
CA LEU A 118 -15.22 7.49 -2.82
C LEU A 118 -15.09 7.05 -4.28
N MET A 119 -15.56 5.85 -4.63
CA MET A 119 -15.33 5.27 -5.96
C MET A 119 -16.57 4.57 -6.55
N GLY A 120 -17.67 4.46 -5.80
CA GLY A 120 -18.89 3.81 -6.29
C GLY A 120 -18.76 2.31 -6.51
N ILE A 121 -17.78 1.65 -5.88
CA ILE A 121 -17.56 0.21 -5.98
C ILE A 121 -18.07 -0.51 -4.72
N PRO A 122 -18.52 -1.77 -4.83
CA PRO A 122 -19.06 -2.51 -3.69
C PRO A 122 -17.93 -2.99 -2.77
N GLY A 123 -18.21 -3.09 -1.48
CA GLY A 123 -17.22 -3.49 -0.46
C GLY A 123 -16.61 -4.88 -0.65
N ASN A 124 -17.27 -5.74 -1.41
CA ASN A 124 -16.75 -7.06 -1.80
C ASN A 124 -15.40 -6.98 -2.54
N THR A 125 -15.09 -5.83 -3.16
CA THR A 125 -13.79 -5.55 -3.80
C THR A 125 -12.64 -5.34 -2.82
N GLY A 126 -12.90 -5.23 -1.51
CA GLY A 126 -11.87 -4.93 -0.51
C GLY A 126 -10.71 -5.94 -0.49
N LEU A 127 -10.99 -7.23 -0.75
CA LEU A 127 -9.97 -8.28 -0.85
C LEU A 127 -9.04 -8.07 -2.03
N ALA A 128 -9.62 -7.86 -3.21
CA ALA A 128 -8.89 -7.53 -4.41
C ALA A 128 -8.12 -6.20 -4.27
N LEU A 129 -8.67 -5.24 -3.52
CA LEU A 129 -8.01 -3.95 -3.26
C LEU A 129 -6.73 -4.13 -2.46
N ILE A 130 -6.80 -4.84 -1.33
CA ILE A 130 -5.63 -5.09 -0.48
C ILE A 130 -4.55 -5.84 -1.27
N ALA A 131 -4.92 -6.89 -2.00
CA ALA A 131 -3.94 -7.61 -2.80
C ALA A 131 -3.37 -6.76 -3.92
N SER A 132 -4.16 -5.89 -4.57
CA SER A 132 -3.65 -4.99 -5.62
C SER A 132 -2.60 -4.00 -5.11
N LEU A 133 -2.56 -3.72 -3.80
CA LEU A 133 -1.53 -2.88 -3.18
C LEU A 133 -0.22 -3.63 -2.94
N GLN A 134 -0.23 -4.96 -2.99
CA GLN A 134 0.95 -5.82 -2.83
C GLN A 134 1.40 -6.43 -4.16
N SER A 135 0.45 -6.79 -5.02
CA SER A 135 0.65 -7.41 -6.32
C SER A 135 -0.50 -7.03 -7.25
N THR A 136 -0.15 -6.31 -8.32
CA THR A 136 -1.09 -5.95 -9.38
C THR A 136 -1.73 -7.18 -10.01
N ASP A 137 -0.97 -8.26 -10.20
CA ASP A 137 -1.45 -9.49 -10.84
C ASP A 137 -2.47 -10.22 -9.96
N ALA A 138 -2.19 -10.33 -8.64
CA ALA A 138 -3.13 -10.91 -7.69
C ALA A 138 -4.42 -10.09 -7.58
N GLY A 139 -4.30 -8.75 -7.57
CA GLY A 139 -5.44 -7.84 -7.60
C GLY A 139 -6.32 -8.03 -8.84
N ALA A 140 -5.71 -8.12 -10.01
CA ALA A 140 -6.41 -8.32 -11.28
C ALA A 140 -7.12 -9.69 -11.34
N ALA A 141 -6.46 -10.77 -10.89
CA ALA A 141 -7.04 -12.11 -10.86
C ALA A 141 -8.30 -12.16 -9.98
N MET A 142 -8.24 -11.59 -8.77
CA MET A 142 -9.39 -11.55 -7.87
C MET A 142 -10.49 -10.60 -8.34
N THR A 143 -10.12 -9.50 -9.01
CA THR A 143 -11.10 -8.61 -9.64
C THR A 143 -11.87 -9.32 -10.75
N ARG A 144 -11.18 -10.12 -11.57
CA ARG A 144 -11.83 -10.95 -12.60
C ARG A 144 -12.78 -11.95 -11.97
N GLN A 145 -12.36 -12.65 -10.92
CA GLN A 145 -13.21 -13.59 -10.20
C GLN A 145 -14.50 -12.93 -9.68
N LEU A 146 -14.39 -11.76 -9.05
CA LEU A 146 -15.55 -11.01 -8.56
C LEU A 146 -16.53 -10.65 -9.69
N LYS A 147 -16.02 -10.34 -10.89
CA LYS A 147 -16.85 -10.05 -12.06
C LYS A 147 -17.52 -11.32 -12.59
N ASP A 148 -16.78 -12.41 -12.69
CA ASP A 148 -17.26 -13.70 -13.19
C ASP A 148 -18.36 -14.28 -12.28
N GLU A 149 -18.26 -14.04 -10.97
CA GLU A 149 -19.27 -14.40 -9.97
C GLU A 149 -20.48 -13.44 -9.92
N GLY A 150 -20.47 -12.35 -10.72
CA GLY A 150 -21.55 -11.36 -10.74
C GLY A 150 -21.63 -10.49 -9.48
N LEU A 151 -20.59 -10.48 -8.64
CA LEU A 151 -20.52 -9.67 -7.42
C LEU A 151 -20.19 -8.21 -7.69
N ILE A 152 -19.64 -7.91 -8.88
CA ILE A 152 -19.39 -6.56 -9.38
C ILE A 152 -19.87 -6.42 -10.82
N THR A 153 -20.41 -5.26 -11.16
CA THR A 153 -20.80 -4.94 -12.53
C THR A 153 -19.57 -4.69 -13.41
N LYS A 154 -19.73 -4.76 -14.73
CA LYS A 154 -18.68 -4.38 -15.68
C LYS A 154 -18.18 -2.96 -15.43
N ARG A 155 -19.10 -2.03 -15.17
CA ARG A 155 -18.80 -0.63 -14.89
C ARG A 155 -17.96 -0.47 -13.61
N GLU A 156 -18.33 -1.14 -12.54
CA GLU A 156 -17.54 -1.16 -11.29
C GLU A 156 -16.18 -1.82 -11.49
N THR A 157 -16.11 -2.87 -12.32
CA THR A 157 -14.85 -3.52 -12.69
C THR A 157 -13.92 -2.55 -13.40
N ASP A 158 -14.41 -1.79 -14.37
CA ASP A 158 -13.58 -0.88 -15.15
C ASP A 158 -13.05 0.29 -14.28
N VAL A 159 -13.90 0.85 -13.41
CA VAL A 159 -13.49 1.87 -12.41
C VAL A 159 -12.44 1.30 -11.44
N PHE A 160 -12.65 0.08 -10.96
CA PHE A 160 -11.75 -0.57 -10.03
C PHE A 160 -10.42 -0.96 -10.67
N THR A 161 -10.44 -1.39 -11.93
CA THR A 161 -9.24 -1.66 -12.72
C THR A 161 -8.42 -0.39 -12.90
N MET A 162 -9.08 0.74 -13.18
CA MET A 162 -8.40 2.02 -13.32
C MET A 162 -7.74 2.47 -12.02
N PHE A 163 -8.39 2.28 -10.87
CA PHE A 163 -7.79 2.50 -9.55
C PHE A 163 -6.53 1.65 -9.34
N GLN A 164 -6.58 0.36 -9.69
CA GLN A 164 -5.46 -0.57 -9.55
C GLN A 164 -4.27 -0.13 -10.44
N PHE A 165 -4.54 0.22 -11.69
CA PHE A 165 -3.52 0.61 -12.67
C PHE A 165 -2.83 1.94 -12.35
N SER A 166 -3.55 2.90 -11.74
CA SER A 166 -3.05 4.27 -11.53
C SER A 166 -1.80 4.38 -10.64
N ALA A 167 -1.60 3.47 -9.69
CA ALA A 167 -0.38 3.44 -8.84
C ALA A 167 -0.16 2.13 -8.08
N GLY A 168 -0.74 0.98 -8.49
CA GLY A 168 -0.52 -0.30 -7.80
C GLY A 168 0.97 -0.70 -7.77
N ALA A 169 1.59 -0.76 -8.94
CA ALA A 169 3.03 -1.05 -9.07
C ALA A 169 3.90 0.03 -8.42
N THR A 170 3.50 1.30 -8.48
CA THR A 170 4.25 2.41 -7.89
C THR A 170 4.33 2.32 -6.38
N ILE A 171 3.25 1.92 -5.70
CA ILE A 171 3.24 1.75 -4.23
C ILE A 171 4.19 0.62 -3.82
N VAL A 172 4.12 -0.53 -4.50
CA VAL A 172 5.00 -1.67 -4.23
C VAL A 172 6.47 -1.28 -4.48
N ASN A 173 6.76 -0.63 -5.60
CA ASN A 173 8.11 -0.14 -5.91
C ASN A 173 8.56 0.94 -4.93
N PHE A 174 7.66 1.83 -4.49
CA PHE A 174 7.98 2.86 -3.51
C PHE A 174 8.40 2.26 -2.18
N PHE A 175 7.66 1.27 -1.65
CA PHE A 175 8.05 0.62 -0.40
C PHE A 175 9.24 -0.34 -0.56
N SER A 176 9.40 -0.97 -1.72
CA SER A 176 10.50 -1.91 -2.00
C SER A 176 11.84 -1.20 -2.23
N SER A 177 11.85 -0.12 -3.02
CA SER A 177 13.09 0.56 -3.45
C SER A 177 13.03 2.09 -3.39
N GLY A 178 11.85 2.71 -3.33
CA GLY A 178 11.71 4.16 -3.20
C GLY A 178 11.97 4.72 -1.81
N ALA A 179 11.65 3.96 -0.75
CA ALA A 179 11.81 4.37 0.66
C ALA A 179 13.28 4.67 0.99
N VAL A 180 14.19 4.01 0.29
CA VAL A 180 15.65 4.22 0.32
C VAL A 180 16.03 5.67 0.10
N LEU A 181 15.35 6.35 -0.82
CA LEU A 181 15.65 7.73 -1.18
C LEU A 181 15.47 8.68 0.00
N PHE A 182 14.57 8.36 0.93
CA PHE A 182 14.31 9.14 2.15
C PHE A 182 15.35 8.92 3.24
N THR A 183 16.20 7.90 3.09
CA THR A 183 17.34 7.64 4.00
C THR A 183 18.63 8.30 3.51
N LEU A 184 18.64 8.85 2.29
CA LEU A 184 19.79 9.54 1.74
C LEU A 184 19.97 10.89 2.45
N THR A 185 21.22 11.23 2.73
CA THR A 185 21.61 12.52 3.31
C THR A 185 22.54 13.25 2.34
N LEU A 186 22.40 14.58 2.27
CA LEU A 186 23.35 15.43 1.56
C LEU A 186 24.70 15.45 2.29
N ALA A 187 25.72 15.99 1.62
CA ALA A 187 27.04 16.18 2.20
C ALA A 187 27.07 17.06 3.47
N ASP A 188 26.01 17.84 3.70
CA ASP A 188 25.80 18.66 4.89
C ASP A 188 25.07 17.93 6.04
N GLY A 189 24.70 16.66 5.85
CA GLY A 189 23.96 15.85 6.82
C GLY A 189 22.44 16.07 6.83
N SER A 190 21.90 16.95 5.98
CA SER A 190 20.46 17.13 5.83
C SER A 190 19.82 16.01 4.98
N PRO A 191 18.51 15.70 5.17
CA PRO A 191 17.82 14.71 4.35
C PRO A 191 17.80 15.10 2.87
N ALA A 192 18.19 14.18 1.97
CA ALA A 192 18.20 14.40 0.52
C ALA A 192 16.81 14.53 -0.10
N VAL A 193 15.81 14.01 0.60
CA VAL A 193 14.41 14.18 0.25
C VAL A 193 13.75 14.93 1.40
N SER A 194 13.38 16.20 1.16
CA SER A 194 12.71 17.04 2.16
C SER A 194 11.27 16.62 2.44
N SER A 195 10.72 15.71 1.65
CA SER A 195 9.36 15.16 1.81
C SER A 195 9.36 14.00 2.80
N SER A 196 8.24 13.75 3.49
CA SER A 196 8.08 12.56 4.32
C SER A 196 7.57 11.37 3.51
N ILE A 197 7.92 10.16 3.96
CA ILE A 197 7.37 8.91 3.40
C ILE A 197 5.84 8.94 3.42
N GLY A 198 5.26 9.45 4.51
CA GLY A 198 3.81 9.61 4.65
C GLY A 198 3.21 10.53 3.59
N LEU A 199 3.85 11.66 3.27
CA LEU A 199 3.35 12.58 2.24
C LEU A 199 3.38 11.93 0.86
N ALA A 200 4.45 11.20 0.52
CA ALA A 200 4.52 10.46 -0.74
C ALA A 200 3.42 9.39 -0.85
N VAL A 201 3.16 8.64 0.22
CA VAL A 201 2.07 7.65 0.27
C VAL A 201 0.71 8.31 0.11
N ILE A 202 0.44 9.41 0.81
CA ILE A 202 -0.81 10.17 0.68
C ILE A 202 -1.02 10.62 -0.76
N VAL A 203 0.01 11.18 -1.41
CA VAL A 203 -0.06 11.62 -2.80
C VAL A 203 -0.36 10.45 -3.74
N MET A 204 0.33 9.32 -3.59
CA MET A 204 0.07 8.12 -4.40
C MET A 204 -1.37 7.62 -4.26
N PHE A 205 -1.88 7.53 -3.02
CA PHE A 205 -3.27 7.13 -2.80
C PHE A 205 -4.27 8.15 -3.35
N ALA A 206 -4.02 9.45 -3.15
CA ALA A 206 -4.88 10.52 -3.67
C ALA A 206 -5.03 10.43 -5.19
N PHE A 207 -3.93 10.25 -5.93
CA PHE A 207 -3.99 10.11 -7.39
C PHE A 207 -4.73 8.85 -7.86
N LYS A 208 -4.71 7.75 -7.09
CA LYS A 208 -5.53 6.57 -7.40
C LYS A 208 -7.03 6.90 -7.32
N PHE A 209 -7.45 7.62 -6.27
CA PHE A 209 -8.84 8.06 -6.12
C PHE A 209 -9.24 9.07 -7.19
N VAL A 210 -8.35 10.01 -7.55
CA VAL A 210 -8.57 10.96 -8.64
C VAL A 210 -8.73 10.22 -9.98
N GLY A 211 -7.84 9.28 -10.30
CA GLY A 211 -7.91 8.50 -11.53
C GLY A 211 -9.21 7.70 -11.64
N ALA A 212 -9.61 7.03 -10.56
CA ALA A 212 -10.87 6.29 -10.51
C ALA A 212 -12.09 7.20 -10.72
N ASN A 213 -12.12 8.38 -10.08
CA ASN A 213 -13.23 9.32 -10.21
C ASN A 213 -13.26 10.02 -11.58
N LEU A 214 -12.10 10.35 -12.16
CA LEU A 214 -12.02 10.89 -13.51
C LEU A 214 -12.57 9.87 -14.52
N PHE A 215 -12.25 8.58 -14.33
CA PHE A 215 -12.78 7.50 -15.16
C PHE A 215 -14.30 7.33 -15.00
N ARG A 216 -14.85 7.51 -13.78
CA ARG A 216 -16.32 7.54 -13.59
C ARG A 216 -16.98 8.68 -14.35
N VAL A 217 -16.38 9.88 -14.35
CA VAL A 217 -16.88 11.03 -15.12
C VAL A 217 -16.82 10.75 -16.62
N TYR A 218 -15.71 10.16 -17.09
CA TYR A 218 -15.58 9.73 -18.48
C TYR A 218 -16.67 8.74 -18.90
N LEU A 219 -16.93 7.72 -18.08
CA LEU A 219 -17.99 6.74 -18.32
C LEU A 219 -19.38 7.39 -18.35
N ASN A 220 -19.69 8.32 -17.43
CA ASN A 220 -20.94 9.07 -17.44
C ASN A 220 -21.14 9.85 -18.76
N MET A 221 -20.08 10.49 -19.25
CA MET A 221 -20.15 11.29 -20.48
C MET A 221 -20.22 10.42 -21.75
N SER A 222 -19.59 9.24 -21.74
CA SER A 222 -19.60 8.31 -22.88
C SER A 222 -20.92 7.55 -23.01
N GLU A 223 -21.47 7.05 -21.90
CA GLU A 223 -22.75 6.33 -21.88
C GLU A 223 -23.94 7.25 -22.18
N GLY A 224 -23.88 8.51 -21.73
CA GLY A 224 -24.88 9.53 -22.11
C GLY A 224 -24.94 9.74 -23.63
N LYS A 225 -23.77 9.82 -24.29
CA LYS A 225 -23.68 9.97 -25.76
C LYS A 225 -24.16 8.73 -26.52
N GLN A 226 -23.91 7.52 -26.01
CA GLN A 226 -24.42 6.28 -26.64
C GLN A 226 -25.94 6.17 -26.54
N THR A 227 -26.53 6.61 -25.43
CA THR A 227 -27.99 6.58 -25.24
C THR A 227 -28.69 7.58 -26.17
N ASP A 228 -28.14 8.78 -26.33
CA ASP A 228 -28.68 9.79 -27.25
C ASP A 228 -28.57 9.34 -28.72
N ASN A 229 -27.43 8.74 -29.10
CA ASN A 229 -27.23 8.20 -30.46
C ASN A 229 -28.17 7.02 -30.77
N ASN A 230 -28.36 6.09 -29.82
CA ASN A 230 -29.28 4.96 -30.00
C ASN A 230 -30.75 5.41 -30.03
N THR A 231 -31.11 6.42 -29.25
CA THR A 231 -32.49 6.98 -29.27
C THR A 231 -32.77 7.67 -30.61
N GLN A 232 -31.81 8.46 -31.12
CA GLN A 232 -31.92 9.08 -32.44
C GLN A 232 -31.96 8.06 -33.59
N GLN A 233 -31.17 6.98 -33.53
CA GLN A 233 -31.22 5.91 -34.53
C GLN A 233 -32.58 5.20 -34.54
N ASN A 234 -33.14 4.88 -33.37
CA ASN A 234 -34.45 4.23 -33.29
C ASN A 234 -35.59 5.13 -33.77
N LEU A 235 -35.54 6.43 -33.49
CA LEU A 235 -36.51 7.41 -33.99
C LEU A 235 -36.44 7.54 -35.53
N ASN A 236 -35.24 7.66 -36.09
CA ASN A 236 -35.04 7.77 -37.54
C ASN A 236 -35.49 6.49 -38.28
N THR A 237 -35.31 5.32 -37.67
CA THR A 237 -35.74 4.03 -38.26
C THR A 237 -37.27 3.88 -38.22
N GLN A 238 -37.95 4.45 -37.21
CA GLN A 238 -39.41 4.46 -37.13
C GLN A 238 -40.05 5.49 -38.08
N GLU A 239 -39.41 6.63 -38.34
CA GLU A 239 -39.87 7.60 -39.35
C GLU A 239 -39.71 7.08 -40.78
N GLN A 240 -38.67 6.29 -41.07
CA GLN A 240 -38.49 5.66 -42.40
C GLN A 240 -39.43 4.47 -42.66
N ALA A 241 -40.12 3.97 -41.63
CA ALA A 241 -41.05 2.85 -41.72
C ALA A 241 -42.53 3.27 -41.85
N LYS A 242 -42.81 4.58 -41.93
CA LYS A 242 -44.13 5.16 -42.24
C LYS A 242 -44.15 5.71 -43.66
#